data_AF-A0A9C9Q327-F1
#
_entry.id   AF-A0A9C9Q327-F1
#
_cell.length_a   1.000
_cell.length_b   1.000
_cell.length_c   1.000
_cell.angle_alpha   90.00
_cell.angle_beta   90.00
_cell.angle_gamma   90.00
#
_symmetry.space_group_name_H-M   'P 1'
#
loop_
_entity.id
_entity.type
_entity.pdbx_description
1 polymer ?
#
loop_
_entity_poly.entity_id
_entity_poly.type
_entity_poly.pdbx_seq_one_letter_code
_entity_poly.pdbx_strand_id
1 'polypeptide(L)' 'ASGAEQVLEFYYRYRLSRQFEISPDLQYLRRPGGNPAANDILALGLRVQLTY' A
#
# COMPACT_ATOMS: atom_id res chain seq x y z
N ALA A 1 -20.66 -17.56 -6.68
CA ALA A 1 -19.83 -16.47 -7.24
C ALA A 1 -18.64 -16.28 -6.32
N SER A 2 -17.48 -16.78 -6.76
CA SER A 2 -16.27 -16.94 -5.98
C SER A 2 -15.74 -15.60 -5.47
N GLY A 3 -15.52 -15.52 -4.16
CA GLY A 3 -15.03 -14.30 -3.50
C GLY A 3 -13.62 -13.99 -3.92
N ALA A 4 -13.46 -13.20 -4.99
CA ALA A 4 -12.17 -12.76 -5.47
C ALA A 4 -11.46 -11.91 -4.40
N GLU A 5 -10.15 -12.11 -4.30
CA GLU A 5 -9.23 -11.28 -3.51
C GLU A 5 -9.34 -9.83 -3.97
N GLN A 6 -9.50 -8.91 -3.02
CA GLN A 6 -9.56 -7.49 -3.33
C GLN A 6 -8.31 -6.83 -2.77
N VAL A 7 -7.41 -6.44 -3.66
CA VAL A 7 -6.23 -5.66 -3.29
C VAL A 7 -6.49 -4.21 -3.64
N LEU A 8 -6.30 -3.34 -2.67
CA LEU A 8 -6.37 -1.89 -2.86
C LEU A 8 -5.01 -1.32 -2.47
N GLU A 9 -4.32 -0.75 -3.43
CA GLU A 9 -3.06 -0.03 -3.21
C GLU A 9 -3.27 1.47 -3.42
N PHE A 10 -2.99 2.25 -2.39
CA PHE A 10 -2.86 3.70 -2.46
C PHE A 10 -1.38 4.06 -2.32
N TYR A 11 -0.82 4.68 -3.35
CA TYR A 11 0.52 5.25 -3.29
C TYR A 11 0.46 6.76 -3.54
N TYR A 12 1.25 7.52 -2.80
CA TYR A 12 1.37 8.95 -3.05
C TYR A 12 2.85 9.35 -3.02
N ARG A 13 3.36 9.86 -4.14
CA ARG A 13 4.76 10.30 -4.23
C ARG A 13 4.82 11.81 -4.10
N TYR A 14 5.31 12.30 -2.97
CA TYR A 14 5.55 13.70 -2.74
C TYR A 14 7.03 14.02 -2.95
N ARG A 15 7.30 14.87 -3.94
CA ARG A 15 8.65 15.36 -4.24
C ARG A 15 8.77 16.77 -3.68
N LEU A 16 9.25 16.89 -2.43
CA LEU A 16 9.45 18.23 -1.85
C LEU A 16 10.59 18.96 -2.56
N SER A 17 11.64 18.25 -2.98
CA SER A 17 12.79 18.81 -3.69
C SER A 17 13.54 17.72 -4.43
N ARG A 18 14.45 18.06 -5.35
CA ARG A 18 15.31 17.07 -6.05
C ARG A 18 16.12 16.19 -5.07
N GLN A 19 16.34 16.70 -3.86
CA GLN A 19 17.10 16.04 -2.79
C GLN A 19 16.21 15.31 -1.78
N PHE A 20 14.88 15.48 -1.80
CA PHE A 20 13.98 14.88 -0.81
C PHE A 20 12.69 14.41 -1.45
N GLU A 21 12.52 13.09 -1.49
CA GLU A 21 11.35 12.41 -2.02
C GLU A 21 10.74 11.54 -0.93
N ILE A 22 9.45 11.73 -0.67
CA ILE A 22 8.71 10.92 0.28
C ILE A 22 7.59 10.19 -0.47
N SER A 23 7.43 8.91 -0.19
CA SER A 23 6.47 8.05 -0.86
C SER A 23 5.80 7.16 0.19
N PRO A 24 4.70 7.62 0.81
CA PRO A 24 3.78 6.74 1.51
C PRO A 24 3.14 5.73 0.56
N ASP A 25 3.01 4.49 1.04
CA ASP A 25 2.24 3.42 0.44
C ASP A 25 1.26 2.84 1.48
N LEU A 26 0.06 2.51 1.03
CA LEU A 26 -0.97 1.88 1.83
C LEU A 26 -1.53 0.74 1.00
N GLN A 27 -1.37 -0.47 1.51
CA GLN A 27 -1.86 -1.67 0.88
C GLN A 27 -2.94 -2.27 1.76
N TYR A 28 -4.15 -2.33 1.26
CA TYR A 28 -5.28 -2.93 1.92
C TYR A 28 -5.70 -4.19 1.16
N LEU A 29 -5.58 -5.33 1.81
CA LEU A 29 -5.82 -6.64 1.23
C LEU A 29 -7.03 -7.27 1.91
N ARG A 30 -8.11 -7.41 1.14
CA ARG A 30 -9.38 -8.00 1.56
C ARG A 30 -9.49 -9.42 1.04
N ARG A 31 -9.86 -10.33 1.94
CA ARG A 31 -10.05 -11.77 1.64
C ARG A 31 -8.81 -12.41 1.00
N PRO A 32 -7.62 -12.29 1.62
CA PRO A 32 -6.39 -12.87 1.07
C PRO A 32 -6.58 -14.36 0.76
N GLY A 33 -6.15 -14.82 -0.42
CA GLY A 33 -6.30 -16.20 -0.87
C GLY A 33 -7.73 -16.63 -1.24
N GLY A 34 -8.65 -15.69 -1.44
CA GLY A 34 -10.04 -15.98 -1.82
C GLY A 34 -10.91 -16.46 -0.65
N ASN A 35 -10.39 -16.36 0.59
CA ASN A 35 -11.07 -16.78 1.79
C ASN A 35 -11.84 -15.61 2.41
N PRO A 36 -13.19 -15.63 2.42
CA PRO A 36 -14.00 -14.57 3.01
C PRO A 36 -13.92 -14.51 4.55
N ALA A 37 -13.35 -15.52 5.22
CA ALA A 37 -13.15 -15.56 6.66
C ALA A 37 -11.75 -15.09 7.10
N ALA A 38 -10.86 -14.78 6.16
CA ALA A 38 -9.56 -14.22 6.49
C ALA A 38 -9.68 -12.75 6.90
N ASN A 39 -8.95 -12.34 7.94
CA ASN A 39 -8.93 -10.95 8.40
C ASN A 39 -8.40 -10.03 7.30
N ASP A 40 -8.99 -8.84 7.22
CA ASP A 40 -8.51 -7.80 6.33
C ASP A 40 -7.11 -7.35 6.78
N ILE A 41 -6.17 -7.31 5.84
CA ILE A 41 -4.79 -6.92 6.12
C ILE A 41 -4.63 -5.48 5.66
N LEU A 42 -4.27 -4.60 6.60
CA LEU A 42 -3.85 -3.24 6.29
C LEU A 42 -2.34 -3.12 6.52
N ALA A 43 -1.60 -2.93 5.44
CA ALA A 43 -0.18 -2.61 5.46
C ALA A 43 0.01 -1.12 5.13
N LEU A 44 0.85 -0.46 5.92
CA LEU A 44 1.22 0.94 5.77
C LEU A 44 2.74 1.00 5.65
N GLY A 45 3.21 1.56 4.55
CA GLY A 45 4.63 1.78 4.29
C GLY A 45 4.92 3.26 4.03
N LEU A 46 6.13 3.67 4.36
CA LEU A 46 6.60 5.02 4.09
C LEU A 46 8.06 4.93 3.64
N ARG A 47 8.31 5.35 2.40
CA ARG A 47 9.65 5.44 1.84
C ARG A 47 10.10 6.89 1.82
N VAL A 48 11.26 7.17 2.40
CA VAL A 48 11.93 8.47 2.31
C VAL A 48 13.24 8.27 1.57
N GLN A 49 13.47 9.07 0.53
CA GLN A 49 14.70 9.09 -0.23
C GLN A 49 15.30 10.49 -0.12
N LEU A 50 16.44 10.57 0.56
CA LEU A 50 17.25 11.77 0.69
C LEU A 50 18.49 11.62 -0.20
N THR A 51 18.70 12.56 -1.10
CA THR A 51 19.89 12.64 -1.95
C THR A 51 20.70 13.84 -1.50
N TYR A 52 21.92 13.63 -1.01
CA TYR A 52 22.85 14.68 -0.56
C TYR A 52 23.76 15.11 -1.70
#